data_AF-A0A317I7L2-F1
#
_entry.id   AF-A0A317I7L2-F1
#
_cell.length_a   1.000
_cell.length_b   1.000
_cell.length_c   1.000
_cell.angle_alpha   90.00
_cell.angle_beta   90.00
_cell.angle_gamma   90.00
#
_symmetry.space_group_name_H-M   'P 1'
#
loop_
_entity.id
_entity.type
_entity.pdbx_description
1 polymer ?
#
loop_
_entity_poly.entity_id
_entity_poly.type
_entity_poly.pdbx_seq_one_letter_code
_entity_poly.pdbx_strand_id
1 'polypeptide(L)'
;RWSKNIELDQKQVESFLGERVAGFIQSDYYAAVNSINLGQPLITSAPNSKVAADLQSLAVQLFDVNLEPVPVPTGRSTFNSLFKRQAASNQDIGLITGLERVNLGEAQ
;
A
#
# COMPACT_ATOMS: atom_id res chain seq x y z
N ARG A 1 14.78 2.18 39.03
CA ARG A 1 14.65 3.55 38.48
C ARG A 1 14.03 3.41 37.10
N TRP A 2 12.82 3.90 36.88
CA TRP A 2 12.14 3.84 35.57
C TRP A 2 12.67 4.96 34.68
N SER A 3 13.07 4.64 33.44
CA SER A 3 13.45 5.62 32.42
C SER A 3 12.39 5.60 31.33
N LYS A 4 11.95 6.79 30.90
CA LYS A 4 10.95 6.94 29.84
C LYS A 4 11.52 6.66 28.44
N ASN A 5 12.85 6.71 28.30
CA ASN A 5 13.58 6.43 27.07
C ASN A 5 14.49 5.23 27.32
N ILE A 6 13.94 4.02 27.23
CA ILE A 6 14.75 2.80 27.17
C ILE A 6 14.74 2.39 25.71
N GLU A 7 15.85 2.65 25.02
CA GLU A 7 16.13 2.03 23.74
C GLU A 7 16.57 0.59 24.05
N LEU A 8 15.62 -0.34 23.99
CA LEU A 8 15.91 -1.77 24.07
C LEU A 8 16.22 -2.28 22.66
N ASP A 9 17.42 -2.81 22.48
CA ASP A 9 17.77 -3.53 21.25
C ASP A 9 17.15 -4.94 21.27
N GLN A 10 16.82 -5.47 20.09
CA GLN A 10 16.25 -6.81 19.93
C GLN A 10 17.12 -7.87 20.62
N LYS A 11 18.45 -7.80 20.47
CA LYS A 11 19.37 -8.77 21.08
C LYS A 11 19.29 -8.78 22.59
N GLN A 12 19.09 -7.62 23.21
CA GLN A 12 18.95 -7.51 24.66
C GLN A 12 17.65 -8.14 25.14
N VAL A 13 16.57 -7.93 24.39
CA VAL A 13 15.25 -8.53 24.67
C VAL A 13 15.33 -10.05 24.53
N GLU A 14 15.87 -10.56 23.42
CA GLU A 14 16.00 -12.01 23.19
C GLU A 14 16.92 -12.69 24.20
N SER A 15 18.05 -12.06 24.55
CA SER A 15 18.96 -12.58 25.56
C SER A 15 18.32 -12.62 26.96
N PHE A 16 17.46 -11.65 27.28
CA PHE A 16 16.76 -11.61 28.56
C PHE A 16 15.63 -12.63 28.63
N LEU A 17 14.87 -12.79 27.54
CA LEU A 17 13.75 -13.73 27.47
C LEU A 17 14.22 -15.19 27.26
N GLY A 18 15.43 -15.41 26.74
CA GLY A 18 15.92 -16.74 26.35
C GLY A 18 15.23 -17.27 25.09
N GLU A 19 14.45 -16.44 24.40
CA GLU A 19 13.65 -16.78 23.23
C GLU A 19 13.85 -15.77 22.11
N ARG A 20 13.58 -16.19 20.87
CA ARG A 20 13.62 -15.30 19.71
C ARG A 20 12.35 -14.47 19.62
N VAL A 21 12.48 -13.22 19.17
CA VAL A 21 11.32 -12.39 18.85
C VAL A 21 10.64 -12.94 17.60
N ALA A 22 9.36 -13.27 17.72
CA ALA A 22 8.57 -13.83 16.60
C ALA A 22 8.30 -12.80 15.48
N GLY A 23 8.31 -11.51 15.81
CA GLY A 23 8.26 -10.44 14.83
C GLY A 23 7.94 -9.09 15.46
N PHE A 24 7.75 -8.09 14.62
CA PHE A 24 7.50 -6.70 15.02
C PHE A 24 6.17 -6.22 14.46
N ILE A 25 5.49 -5.36 15.21
CA ILE A 25 4.28 -4.69 14.77
C ILE A 25 4.61 -3.20 14.64
N GLN A 26 4.43 -2.64 13.45
CA GLN A 26 4.64 -1.22 13.20
C GLN A 26 3.59 -0.39 13.94
N SER A 27 3.99 0.79 14.42
CA SER A 27 3.05 1.71 15.05
C SER A 27 2.17 2.39 14.00
N ASP A 28 0.85 2.26 14.15
CA ASP A 28 -0.15 3.03 13.41
C ASP A 28 -1.19 3.58 14.40
N TYR A 29 -0.84 4.71 15.01
CA TYR A 29 -1.64 5.35 16.06
C TYR A 29 -3.06 5.66 15.59
N TYR A 30 -3.22 6.18 14.37
CA TYR A 30 -4.53 6.60 13.87
C TYR A 30 -5.44 5.40 13.63
N ALA A 31 -4.93 4.32 13.02
CA ALA A 31 -5.73 3.11 12.82
C ALA A 31 -6.18 2.50 14.17
N ALA A 32 -5.28 2.43 15.15
CA ALA A 32 -5.56 1.89 16.49
C ALA A 32 -6.58 2.74 17.27
N VAL A 33 -6.40 4.05 17.31
CA VAL A 33 -7.33 4.94 18.02
C VAL A 33 -8.70 4.92 17.34
N ASN A 34 -8.74 4.93 16.01
CA ASN A 34 -10.00 4.86 15.28
C ASN A 34 -10.75 3.55 15.55
N SER A 35 -10.06 2.40 15.56
CA SER A 35 -10.69 1.12 15.86
C SER A 35 -11.29 1.07 17.28
N ILE A 36 -10.56 1.64 18.25
CA ILE A 36 -11.04 1.76 19.64
C ILE A 36 -12.29 2.64 19.71
N ASN A 37 -12.27 3.82 19.08
CA ASN A 37 -13.39 4.76 19.09
C ASN A 37 -14.63 4.19 18.40
N LEU A 38 -14.45 3.39 17.36
CA LEU A 38 -15.54 2.70 16.65
C LEU A 38 -16.06 1.48 17.41
N GLY A 39 -15.37 1.02 18.46
CA GLY A 39 -15.70 -0.22 19.16
C GLY A 39 -15.59 -1.47 18.28
N GLN A 40 -14.76 -1.41 17.24
CA GLN A 40 -14.55 -2.50 16.28
C GLN A 40 -13.09 -2.98 16.29
N PRO A 41 -12.83 -4.27 16.03
CA PRO A 41 -11.46 -4.75 15.87
C PRO A 41 -10.73 -4.01 14.75
N LEU A 42 -9.44 -3.72 14.95
CA LEU A 42 -8.60 -3.00 13.97
C LEU A 42 -8.59 -3.68 12.60
N ILE A 43 -8.54 -5.02 12.58
CA ILE A 43 -8.58 -5.81 11.33
C ILE A 43 -9.88 -5.61 10.54
N THR A 44 -10.98 -5.22 11.20
CA THR A 44 -12.27 -4.98 10.58
C THR A 44 -12.42 -3.51 10.16
N SER A 45 -12.04 -2.57 11.04
CA SER A 45 -12.20 -1.14 10.77
C SER A 45 -11.13 -0.54 9.86
N ALA A 46 -9.92 -1.14 9.84
CA ALA A 46 -8.77 -0.67 9.08
C ALA A 46 -7.96 -1.84 8.48
N PRO A 47 -8.57 -2.66 7.59
CA PRO A 47 -7.97 -3.89 7.06
C PRO A 47 -6.66 -3.65 6.28
N ASN A 48 -6.48 -2.46 5.72
CA ASN A 48 -5.30 -2.09 4.93
C ASN A 48 -4.24 -1.32 5.74
N SER A 49 -4.40 -1.22 7.07
CA SER A 49 -3.41 -0.56 7.93
C SER A 49 -2.15 -1.40 8.06
N LYS A 50 -1.03 -0.75 8.40
CA LYS A 50 0.26 -1.44 8.60
C LYS A 50 0.18 -2.46 9.75
N VAL A 51 -0.47 -2.06 10.84
CA VAL A 51 -0.73 -2.95 11.99
C VAL A 51 -1.55 -4.17 11.57
N ALA A 52 -2.57 -4.01 10.72
CA ALA A 52 -3.37 -5.14 10.24
C ALA A 52 -2.52 -6.13 9.42
N ALA A 53 -1.67 -5.63 8.52
CA ALA A 53 -0.78 -6.45 7.71
C ALA A 53 0.25 -7.21 8.56
N ASP A 54 0.84 -6.56 9.57
CA ASP A 54 1.80 -7.19 10.47
C ASP A 54 1.14 -8.27 11.35
N LEU A 55 -0.06 -7.99 11.88
CA LEU A 55 -0.84 -8.95 12.66
C LEU A 55 -1.22 -10.18 11.84
N GLN A 56 -1.64 -10.01 10.59
CA GLN A 56 -1.93 -11.13 9.70
C GLN A 56 -0.67 -11.95 9.42
N SER A 57 0.45 -11.28 9.14
CA SER A 57 1.73 -11.94 8.88
C SER A 57 2.22 -12.76 10.09
N LEU A 58 2.09 -12.21 11.30
CA LEU A 58 2.40 -12.91 12.55
C LEU A 58 1.47 -14.10 12.79
N ALA A 59 0.17 -13.95 12.52
CA ALA A 59 -0.78 -15.04 12.68
C ALA A 59 -0.45 -16.23 11.76
N VAL A 60 -0.10 -15.97 10.49
CA VAL A 60 0.36 -17.01 9.55
C VAL A 60 1.59 -17.73 10.11
N GLN A 61 2.59 -16.99 10.60
CA GLN A 61 3.83 -17.56 11.11
C GLN A 61 3.64 -18.37 12.40
N LEU A 62 2.79 -17.91 13.32
CA LEU A 62 2.61 -18.54 14.64
C LEU A 62 1.69 -19.76 14.61
N PHE A 63 0.71 -19.77 13.70
CA PHE A 63 -0.31 -20.82 13.66
C PHE A 63 -0.20 -21.74 12.46
N ASP A 64 0.82 -21.54 11.59
CA ASP A 64 1.00 -22.27 10.33
C ASP A 64 -0.28 -22.25 9.47
N VAL A 65 -1.00 -21.14 9.51
CA VAL A 65 -2.27 -20.96 8.79
C VAL A 65 -1.97 -20.36 7.42
N ASN A 66 -2.36 -21.06 6.36
CA ASN A 66 -2.37 -20.49 5.02
C ASN A 66 -3.59 -19.56 4.89
N LEU A 67 -3.40 -18.26 5.10
CA LEU A 67 -4.44 -17.27 4.83
C LEU A 67 -4.51 -17.02 3.32
N GLU A 68 -5.69 -17.26 2.72
CA GLU A 68 -5.96 -16.78 1.37
C GLU A 68 -5.85 -15.24 1.38
N PRO A 69 -5.06 -14.62 0.47
CA PRO A 69 -4.89 -13.18 0.47
C PRO A 69 -6.24 -12.50 0.27
N VAL A 70 -6.62 -11.63 1.21
CA VAL A 70 -7.80 -10.78 1.05
C VAL A 70 -7.59 -9.95 -0.22
N PRO A 71 -8.52 -10.00 -1.21
CA PRO A 71 -8.37 -9.21 -2.42
C PRO A 71 -8.39 -7.73 -2.06
N VAL A 72 -7.21 -7.12 -2.06
CA VAL A 72 -7.10 -5.67 -2.07
C VAL A 72 -7.78 -5.17 -3.35
N PRO A 73 -8.71 -4.19 -3.28
CA PRO A 73 -9.24 -3.60 -4.49
C PRO A 73 -8.05 -2.98 -5.22
N THR A 74 -7.66 -3.60 -6.34
CA THR A 74 -6.59 -3.13 -7.20
C THR A 74 -7.07 -1.82 -7.81
N GLY A 75 -6.71 -0.71 -7.16
CA GLY A 75 -6.78 0.61 -7.75
C GLY A 75 -5.95 0.60 -9.03
N ARG A 76 -6.64 0.50 -10.17
CA ARG A 76 -6.21 0.71 -11.56
C ARG A 76 -4.70 0.87 -11.73
N SER A 77 -4.02 -0.24 -12.01
CA SER A 77 -2.66 -0.22 -12.55
C SER A 77 -2.67 0.38 -13.95
N THR A 78 -2.21 1.63 -14.09
CA THR A 78 -2.09 2.37 -15.36
C THR A 78 -0.63 2.60 -15.77
N PHE A 79 0.27 1.65 -15.55
CA PHE A 79 1.70 1.83 -15.87
C PHE A 79 2.28 0.82 -16.87
N ASN A 80 1.46 0.31 -17.81
CA ASN A 80 1.93 -0.60 -18.87
C ASN A 80 2.11 0.04 -20.26
N SER A 81 2.29 1.35 -20.39
CA SER A 81 2.41 1.98 -21.73
C SER A 81 3.62 2.88 -21.95
N LEU A 82 4.84 2.49 -21.56
CA LEU A 82 6.04 3.27 -21.90
C LEU A 82 7.24 2.49 -22.47
N PHE A 83 7.05 1.26 -22.95
CA PHE A 83 8.08 0.59 -23.77
C PHE A 83 7.47 -0.12 -24.97
N LYS A 84 6.90 0.67 -25.89
CA LYS A 84 6.66 0.23 -27.26
C LYS A 84 7.58 1.04 -28.18
N ARG A 85 8.86 0.65 -28.24
CA ARG A 85 9.79 1.16 -29.25
C ARG A 85 9.44 0.49 -30.57
N GLN A 86 8.54 1.09 -31.33
CA GLN A 86 8.26 0.72 -32.72
C GLN A 86 9.41 1.24 -33.58
N ALA A 87 10.05 0.31 -34.30
CA ALA A 87 10.87 0.65 -35.44
C ALA A 87 9.97 1.29 -36.50
N ALA A 88 10.17 2.59 -36.75
CA ALA A 88 9.57 3.29 -37.87
C ALA A 88 10.69 3.95 -38.66
N SER A 89 10.79 3.47 -39.90
CA SER A 89 11.58 3.99 -41.00
C SER A 89 11.39 5.49 -41.18
N ASN A 90 12.51 6.19 -41.44
CA ASN A 90 12.55 7.51 -42.05
C ASN A 90 11.56 7.59 -43.23
N GLN A 91 10.52 8.41 -43.09
CA GLN A 91 10.02 9.37 -44.09
C GLN A 91 9.15 10.41 -43.36
N ASP A 92 9.81 11.40 -42.77
CA ASP A 92 9.16 12.69 -42.50
C ASP A 92 9.13 13.51 -43.80
N ILE A 93 8.00 14.17 -44.01
CA ILE A 93 7.82 15.62 -44.21
C ILE A 93 6.68 15.81 -45.20
N GLY A 94 5.51 16.19 -44.68
CA GLY A 94 4.45 16.73 -45.53
C GLY A 94 3.14 16.98 -44.80
N LEU A 95 2.77 18.26 -44.73
CA LEU A 95 1.41 18.79 -44.61
C LEU A 95 0.85 18.95 -43.19
N ILE A 96 1.27 20.03 -42.54
CA ILE A 96 0.40 20.76 -41.62
C ILE A 96 -0.25 21.89 -42.43
N THR A 97 -1.42 21.62 -43.02
CA THR A 97 -2.27 22.70 -43.57
C THR A 97 -3.73 22.34 -43.41
N GLY A 98 -4.46 23.18 -42.68
CA GLY A 98 -5.90 23.34 -42.82
C GLY A 98 -6.74 22.42 -41.93
N LEU A 99 -7.36 23.01 -40.91
CA LEU A 99 -8.80 22.91 -40.65
C LEU A 99 -9.15 23.87 -39.50
N GLU A 100 -9.07 25.17 -39.82
CA GLU A 100 -9.88 26.19 -39.17
C GLU A 100 -11.27 26.17 -39.84
N ARG A 101 -12.32 26.33 -39.02
CA ARG A 101 -13.73 26.61 -39.37
C ARG A 101 -14.62 25.39 -39.67
N VAL A 102 -15.52 25.09 -38.75
CA VAL A 102 -16.94 25.55 -38.75
C VAL A 102 -17.66 24.73 -37.66
N ASN A 103 -18.00 25.36 -36.53
CA ASN A 103 -19.17 24.96 -35.73
C ASN A 103 -19.53 26.04 -34.70
N LEU A 104 -20.30 27.02 -35.17
CA LEU A 104 -21.22 27.84 -34.38
C LEU A 104 -22.49 27.79 -35.23
N GLY A 105 -23.54 27.07 -34.84
CA GLY A 105 -24.25 27.21 -33.58
C GLY A 105 -25.39 28.19 -33.83
N GLU A 106 -26.55 27.64 -34.17
CA GLU A 106 -27.83 28.32 -34.37
C GLU A 106 -28.18 29.27 -33.22
N ALA A 107 -28.64 30.47 -33.54
CA ALA A 107 -29.58 31.22 -32.70
C ALA A 107 -30.31 32.29 -33.55
N GLN A 108 -31.64 32.16 -33.56
CA GLN A 108 -32.70 33.08 -34.02
C GLN A 108 -33.15 32.97 -35.48
#